data_AF-A0AAJ3PX39-F1
#
_entry.id   AF-A0AAJ3PX39-F1
#
_cell.length_a   1.000
_cell.length_b   1.000
_cell.length_c   1.000
_cell.angle_alpha   90.00
_cell.angle_beta   90.00
_cell.angle_gamma   90.00
#
_symmetry.space_group_name_H-M   'P 1'
#
loop_
_entity.id
_entity.type
_entity.pdbx_description
1 polymer ?
#
loop_
_entity_poly.entity_id
_entity_poly.type
_entity_poly.pdbx_seq_one_letter_code
_entity_poly.pdbx_strand_id
1 'polypeptide(L)'
;MKKKRSFWNWPNPLAWIEGFFQILAAVFAPILRLLGMLNPPSAQGFENIQRAKVEDAQKLAVENEAAVDELIKQMLPGEVVRAYAKADATGRASMDLSALDDAQQDWLMRLSDEDLDKLGMSTTGACARSLEAREVRPGYPKAAAETETAEIYMIPTQEDIEEVKRQQIAALFRQVQRELFLAPGVPNLNPKHVPATLH
;
A
#
# COMPACT_ATOMS: atom_id res chain seq x y z
N MET A 1 23.95 -9.36 -6.95
CA MET A 1 23.19 -8.17 -7.44
C MET A 1 23.51 -6.96 -6.58
N LYS A 2 24.04 -5.88 -7.16
CA LYS A 2 24.31 -4.62 -6.44
C LYS A 2 23.00 -3.85 -6.26
N LYS A 3 22.49 -3.72 -5.02
CA LYS A 3 21.29 -2.91 -4.71
C LYS A 3 21.56 -1.46 -5.12
N LYS A 4 20.87 -0.98 -6.16
CA LYS A 4 20.84 0.44 -6.52
C LYS A 4 20.23 1.19 -5.33
N ARG A 5 21.04 1.98 -4.62
CA ARG A 5 20.54 2.88 -3.58
C ARG A 5 19.66 3.91 -4.27
N SER A 6 18.39 3.90 -3.88
CA SER A 6 17.38 4.84 -4.31
C SER A 6 17.80 6.24 -3.91
N PHE A 7 18.28 7.04 -4.87
CA PHE A 7 18.53 8.48 -4.71
C PHE A 7 17.26 9.28 -4.40
N TRP A 8 16.08 8.62 -4.42
CA TRP A 8 14.78 9.21 -4.12
C TRP A 8 14.46 9.37 -2.63
N ASN A 9 15.27 8.82 -1.72
CA ASN A 9 15.06 8.98 -0.28
C ASN A 9 15.80 10.19 0.33
N TRP A 10 16.56 10.94 -0.47
CA TRP A 10 17.28 12.13 -0.01
C TRP A 10 16.37 13.23 0.59
N PRO A 11 15.19 13.55 0.00
CA PRO A 11 14.33 14.58 0.56
C PRO A 11 13.43 14.08 1.70
N ASN A 12 13.48 12.80 2.08
CA ASN A 12 12.63 12.28 3.16
C ASN A 12 13.31 12.50 4.53
N PRO A 13 12.87 13.47 5.34
CA PRO A 13 13.53 13.80 6.61
C PRO A 13 13.49 12.64 7.62
N LEU A 14 12.48 11.76 7.54
CA LEU A 14 12.39 10.58 8.40
C LEU A 14 13.48 9.55 8.09
N ALA A 15 13.85 9.39 6.81
CA ALA A 15 14.92 8.48 6.41
C ALA A 15 16.30 8.94 6.90
N TRP A 16 16.50 10.26 7.04
CA TRP A 16 17.73 10.82 7.62
C TRP A 16 17.80 10.59 9.13
N ILE A 17 16.66 10.75 9.82
CA ILE A 17 16.54 10.49 11.26
C ILE A 17 16.78 9.00 11.55
N GLU A 18 16.17 8.09 10.79
CA GLU A 18 16.40 6.65 10.93
C GLU A 18 17.86 6.28 10.68
N GLY A 19 18.48 6.81 9.62
CA GLY A 19 19.89 6.60 9.34
C GLY A 19 20.80 7.11 10.46
N PHE A 20 20.47 8.27 11.05
CA PHE A 20 21.18 8.83 12.20
C PHE A 20 21.04 7.94 13.45
N PHE A 21 19.85 7.46 13.76
CA PHE A 21 19.63 6.53 14.89
C PHE A 21 20.30 5.18 14.69
N GLN A 22 20.42 4.67 13.45
CA GLN A 22 21.15 3.44 13.18
C GLN A 22 22.66 3.59 13.45
N ILE A 23 23.24 4.72 13.07
CA ILE A 23 24.65 5.02 13.37
C ILE A 23 24.84 5.22 14.87
N LEU A 24 23.92 5.95 15.52
CA LEU A 24 23.92 6.14 16.96
C LEU A 24 23.81 4.79 17.69
N ALA A 25 22.89 3.92 17.29
CA ALA A 25 22.73 2.59 17.87
C ALA A 25 23.97 1.72 17.63
N ALA A 26 24.61 1.78 16.46
CA ALA A 26 25.82 1.01 16.19
C ALA A 26 27.00 1.40 17.10
N VAL A 27 27.12 2.69 17.45
CA VAL A 27 28.20 3.20 18.31
C VAL A 27 27.84 3.03 19.80
N PHE A 28 26.60 3.32 20.18
CA PHE A 28 26.18 3.29 21.58
C PHE A 28 25.73 1.91 22.05
N ALA A 29 25.24 1.00 21.19
CA ALA A 29 24.87 -0.36 21.60
C ALA A 29 26.03 -1.15 22.25
N PRO A 30 27.26 -1.16 21.72
CA PRO A 30 28.37 -1.84 22.40
C PRO A 30 28.76 -1.16 23.71
N ILE A 31 28.67 0.18 23.79
CA ILE A 31 28.97 0.95 25.02
C ILE A 31 27.91 0.68 26.10
N LEU A 32 26.62 0.68 25.73
CA LEU A 32 25.49 0.38 26.61
C LEU A 32 25.45 -1.10 27.02
N ARG A 33 25.94 -2.01 26.17
CA ARG A 33 26.15 -3.43 26.50
C ARG A 33 27.32 -3.61 27.47
N LEU A 34 28.38 -2.80 27.36
CA LEU A 34 29.50 -2.79 28.29
C LEU A 34 29.10 -2.20 29.66
N LEU A 35 28.20 -1.20 29.67
CA LEU A 35 27.63 -0.59 30.89
C LEU A 35 26.51 -1.43 31.53
N GLY A 36 26.17 -2.60 30.98
CA GLY A 36 25.19 -3.52 31.56
C GLY A 36 23.72 -3.08 31.48
N MET A 37 23.38 -2.07 30.67
CA MET A 37 22.01 -1.54 30.53
C MET A 37 21.17 -2.23 29.45
N LEU A 38 21.75 -3.16 28.68
CA LEU A 38 21.04 -3.99 27.72
C LEU A 38 21.08 -5.44 28.18
N ASN A 39 19.90 -6.03 28.43
CA ASN A 39 19.78 -7.45 28.72
C ASN A 39 20.47 -8.25 27.59
N PRO A 40 21.42 -9.15 27.91
CA PRO A 40 22.00 -10.01 26.91
C PRO A 40 20.87 -10.85 26.26
N PRO A 41 20.92 -11.07 24.93
CA PRO A 41 19.97 -11.98 24.29
C PRO A 41 20.02 -13.33 25.01
N SER A 42 18.84 -13.89 25.30
CA SER A 42 18.67 -15.15 26.03
C SER A 42 19.53 -16.25 25.42
N ALA A 43 20.53 -16.72 26.18
CA ALA A 43 21.33 -17.89 25.85
C ALA A 43 20.55 -19.17 26.20
N GLN A 44 19.39 -19.37 25.57
CA GLN A 44 18.62 -20.60 25.68
C GLN A 44 18.66 -21.34 24.35
N GLY A 45 19.31 -22.51 24.37
CA GLY A 45 19.10 -23.59 23.40
C GLY A 45 20.11 -23.68 22.26
N PHE A 46 21.36 -24.03 22.56
CA PHE A 46 22.14 -24.79 21.57
C PHE A 46 21.59 -26.22 21.55
N GLU A 47 20.51 -26.45 20.81
CA GLU A 47 20.22 -27.80 20.34
C GLU A 47 21.34 -28.18 19.35
N ASN A 48 21.94 -29.35 19.57
CA ASN A 48 22.93 -29.94 18.68
C ASN A 48 22.26 -30.33 17.36
N ILE A 49 22.01 -29.35 16.48
CA ILE A 49 21.58 -29.61 15.10
C ILE A 49 22.80 -30.15 14.35
N GLN A 50 22.88 -31.47 14.23
CA GLN A 50 23.88 -32.14 13.39
C GLN A 50 23.75 -31.63 11.95
N ARG A 51 24.87 -31.36 11.26
CA ARG A 51 24.90 -30.83 9.88
C ARG A 51 24.05 -31.62 8.89
N ALA A 52 23.90 -32.93 9.10
CA ALA A 52 23.02 -33.79 8.30
C ALA A 52 21.55 -33.31 8.32
N LYS A 53 21.03 -32.84 9.46
CA LYS A 53 19.66 -32.31 9.55
C LYS A 53 19.48 -30.97 8.83
N VAL A 54 20.53 -30.17 8.72
CA VAL A 54 20.50 -28.90 7.97
C VAL A 54 20.55 -29.18 6.47
N GLU A 55 21.36 -30.14 6.04
CA GLU A 55 21.45 -30.55 4.63
C GLU A 55 20.17 -31.25 4.15
N ASP A 56 19.55 -32.09 5.00
CA ASP A 56 18.27 -32.73 4.67
C ASP A 56 17.12 -31.72 4.64
N ALA A 57 17.09 -30.75 5.57
CA ALA A 57 16.11 -29.66 5.54
C ALA A 57 16.31 -28.73 4.33
N GLN A 58 17.55 -28.50 3.92
CA GLN A 58 17.86 -27.70 2.74
C GLN A 58 17.47 -28.43 1.45
N LYS A 59 17.70 -29.75 1.35
CA LYS A 59 17.24 -30.55 0.22
C LYS A 59 15.71 -30.59 0.13
N LEU A 60 15.02 -30.80 1.25
CA LEU A 60 13.56 -30.72 1.33
C LEU A 60 13.02 -29.34 0.91
N ALA A 61 13.70 -28.26 1.31
CA ALA A 61 13.29 -26.91 0.92
C ALA A 61 13.50 -26.65 -0.58
N VAL A 62 14.62 -27.09 -1.15
CA VAL A 62 14.90 -26.93 -2.59
C VAL A 62 13.98 -27.81 -3.45
N GLU A 63 13.66 -29.02 -3.01
CA GLU A 63 12.69 -29.88 -3.70
C GLU A 63 11.28 -29.28 -3.67
N ASN A 64 10.86 -28.72 -2.53
CA ASN A 64 9.58 -28.02 -2.42
C ASN A 64 9.53 -26.74 -3.27
N GLU A 65 10.62 -25.97 -3.32
CA GLU A 65 10.69 -24.74 -4.13
C GLU A 65 10.70 -25.06 -5.64
N ALA A 66 11.40 -26.12 -6.06
CA ALA A 66 11.37 -26.59 -7.44
C ALA A 66 9.98 -27.10 -7.86
N ALA A 67 9.27 -27.79 -6.97
CA ALA A 67 7.89 -28.21 -7.21
C ALA A 67 6.93 -27.01 -7.29
N VAL A 68 7.13 -25.99 -6.46
CA VAL A 68 6.33 -24.75 -6.48
C VAL A 68 6.61 -23.92 -7.74
N ASP A 69 7.86 -23.83 -8.21
CA ASP A 69 8.21 -23.13 -9.44
C ASP A 69 7.69 -23.86 -10.70
N GLU A 70 7.63 -25.19 -10.67
CA GLU A 70 6.98 -25.97 -11.74
C GLU A 70 5.45 -25.79 -11.71
N LEU A 71 4.85 -25.68 -10.52
CA LEU A 71 3.46 -25.28 -10.30
C LEU A 71 3.14 -23.82 -10.68
N ILE A 72 4.11 -22.91 -10.69
CA ILE A 72 3.94 -21.52 -11.13
C ILE A 72 4.01 -21.40 -12.66
N LYS A 73 4.78 -22.28 -13.32
CA LYS A 73 4.83 -22.34 -14.80
C LYS A 73 3.54 -22.88 -15.42
N GLN A 74 2.82 -23.74 -14.71
CA GLN A 74 1.50 -24.23 -15.12
C GLN A 74 0.45 -23.33 -14.47
N MET A 75 -0.42 -22.70 -15.27
CA MET A 75 -1.55 -21.98 -14.68
C MET A 75 -2.33 -22.93 -13.76
N LEU A 76 -2.60 -22.50 -12.52
CA LEU A 76 -3.36 -23.31 -11.58
C LEU A 76 -4.72 -23.66 -12.21
N PRO A 77 -5.26 -24.89 -12.01
CA PRO A 77 -6.50 -25.31 -12.64
C PRO A 77 -7.68 -24.33 -12.46
N GLY A 78 -7.78 -23.71 -11.28
CA GLY A 78 -8.78 -22.68 -10.99
C GLY A 78 -8.57 -21.36 -11.75
N GLU A 79 -7.33 -21.02 -12.11
CA GLU A 79 -7.01 -19.87 -12.96
C GLU A 79 -7.33 -20.15 -14.42
N VAL A 80 -7.08 -21.37 -14.91
CA VAL A 80 -7.47 -21.82 -16.26
C VAL A 80 -8.99 -21.73 -16.42
N VAL A 81 -9.75 -22.28 -15.47
CA VAL A 81 -11.22 -22.18 -15.49
C VAL A 81 -11.69 -20.72 -15.52
N ARG A 82 -11.08 -19.85 -14.70
CA ARG A 82 -11.43 -18.43 -14.66
C ARG A 82 -11.06 -17.71 -15.97
N ALA A 83 -9.93 -18.03 -16.58
CA ALA A 83 -9.49 -17.47 -17.85
C ALA A 83 -10.42 -17.92 -18.98
N TYR A 84 -10.78 -19.21 -19.01
CA TYR A 84 -11.73 -19.76 -19.98
C TYR A 84 -13.10 -19.08 -19.87
N ALA A 85 -13.60 -18.95 -18.64
CA ALA A 85 -14.87 -18.31 -18.34
C ALA A 85 -14.92 -16.82 -18.74
N LYS A 86 -13.79 -16.11 -18.67
CA LYS A 86 -13.69 -14.71 -19.12
C LYS A 86 -13.47 -14.53 -20.62
N ALA A 87 -13.00 -15.57 -21.30
CA ALA A 87 -12.70 -15.51 -22.71
C ALA A 87 -13.99 -15.48 -23.55
N ASP A 88 -13.92 -14.80 -24.69
CA ASP A 88 -14.96 -14.87 -25.72
C ASP A 88 -14.92 -16.23 -26.45
N ALA A 89 -15.93 -16.52 -27.25
CA ALA A 89 -16.06 -17.82 -27.93
C ALA A 89 -14.81 -18.17 -28.77
N THR A 90 -14.19 -17.17 -29.41
CA THR A 90 -12.94 -17.32 -30.17
C THR A 90 -11.74 -17.60 -29.28
N GLY A 91 -11.60 -16.91 -28.15
CA GLY A 91 -10.53 -17.12 -27.19
C GLY A 91 -10.61 -18.50 -26.54
N ARG A 92 -11.82 -18.96 -26.18
CA ARG A 92 -12.07 -20.29 -25.61
C ARG A 92 -11.58 -21.43 -26.51
N ALA A 93 -11.78 -21.31 -27.83
CA ALA A 93 -11.37 -22.33 -28.80
C ALA A 93 -9.85 -22.44 -28.96
N SER A 94 -9.11 -21.37 -28.66
CA SER A 94 -7.65 -21.33 -28.74
C SER A 94 -6.95 -21.60 -27.42
N MET A 95 -7.71 -21.77 -26.33
CA MET A 95 -7.15 -21.85 -24.99
C MET A 95 -6.64 -23.25 -24.67
N ASP A 96 -5.46 -23.34 -24.07
CA ASP A 96 -4.92 -24.60 -23.58
C ASP A 96 -5.62 -25.01 -22.27
N LEU A 97 -6.25 -26.18 -22.27
CA LEU A 97 -6.93 -26.78 -21.13
C LEU A 97 -6.17 -27.98 -20.54
N SER A 98 -4.94 -28.23 -20.99
CA SER A 98 -4.13 -29.39 -20.58
C SER A 98 -3.84 -29.49 -19.07
N ALA A 99 -4.01 -28.39 -18.33
CA ALA A 99 -3.93 -28.37 -16.86
C ALA A 99 -5.17 -28.97 -16.16
N LEU A 100 -6.21 -29.34 -16.91
CA LEU A 100 -7.46 -29.93 -16.43
C LEU A 100 -7.57 -31.39 -16.87
N ASP A 101 -8.13 -32.24 -16.01
CA ASP A 101 -8.45 -33.63 -16.37
C ASP A 101 -9.59 -33.68 -17.40
N ASP A 102 -9.70 -34.75 -18.19
CA ASP A 102 -10.75 -34.91 -19.22
C ASP A 102 -12.17 -34.67 -18.68
N ALA A 103 -12.46 -35.17 -17.48
CA ALA A 103 -13.76 -34.98 -16.84
C ALA A 103 -14.02 -33.53 -16.41
N GLN A 104 -12.97 -32.79 -16.08
CA GLN A 104 -13.05 -31.36 -15.75
C GLN A 104 -13.21 -30.51 -17.01
N GLN A 105 -12.54 -30.89 -18.10
CA GLN A 105 -12.70 -30.26 -19.41
C GLN A 105 -14.13 -30.46 -19.95
N ASP A 106 -14.66 -31.69 -19.90
CA ASP A 106 -16.03 -31.98 -20.31
C ASP A 106 -17.04 -31.17 -19.50
N TRP A 107 -16.86 -31.10 -18.18
CA TRP A 107 -17.70 -30.27 -17.33
C TRP A 107 -17.66 -28.79 -17.76
N LEU A 108 -16.48 -28.22 -17.96
CA LEU A 108 -16.30 -26.82 -18.33
C LEU A 108 -16.95 -26.48 -19.68
N MET A 109 -16.85 -27.39 -20.67
CA MET A 109 -17.45 -27.22 -22.00
C MET A 109 -18.98 -27.38 -22.02
N ARG A 110 -19.56 -28.00 -20.99
CA ARG A 110 -21.01 -28.21 -20.87
C ARG A 110 -21.73 -27.09 -20.14
N LEU A 111 -20.99 -26.13 -19.59
CA LEU A 111 -21.57 -24.99 -18.90
C LEU A 111 -22.28 -24.05 -19.88
N SER A 112 -23.37 -23.45 -19.41
CA SER A 112 -24.05 -22.37 -20.13
C SER A 112 -23.20 -21.10 -20.10
N ASP A 113 -23.42 -20.19 -21.05
CA ASP A 113 -22.73 -18.88 -21.04
C ASP A 113 -23.01 -18.09 -19.74
N GLU A 114 -24.23 -18.20 -19.17
CA GLU A 114 -24.56 -17.57 -17.88
C GLU A 114 -23.72 -18.13 -16.72
N ASP A 115 -23.43 -19.43 -16.73
CA ASP A 115 -22.60 -20.04 -15.71
C ASP A 115 -21.12 -19.73 -15.89
N LEU A 116 -20.67 -19.62 -17.15
CA LEU A 116 -19.34 -19.11 -17.48
C LEU A 116 -19.19 -17.67 -17.00
N ASP A 117 -20.18 -16.80 -17.21
CA ASP A 117 -20.15 -15.42 -16.71
C ASP A 117 -20.01 -15.36 -15.17
N LYS A 118 -20.79 -16.17 -14.44
CA LYS A 118 -20.69 -16.27 -12.97
C LYS A 118 -19.29 -16.71 -12.54
N LEU A 119 -18.70 -17.70 -13.20
CA LEU A 119 -17.34 -18.16 -12.91
C LEU A 119 -16.30 -17.10 -13.26
N GLY A 120 -16.46 -16.37 -14.37
CA GLY A 120 -15.56 -15.29 -14.78
C GLY A 120 -15.53 -14.13 -13.77
N MET A 121 -16.68 -13.81 -13.17
CA MET A 121 -16.80 -12.81 -12.11
C MET A 121 -16.27 -13.30 -10.75
N SER A 122 -16.17 -14.62 -10.55
CA SER A 122 -15.73 -15.21 -9.30
C SER A 122 -14.20 -15.11 -9.07
N THR A 123 -13.78 -15.39 -7.85
CA THR A 123 -12.38 -15.48 -7.44
C THR A 123 -11.73 -16.79 -7.92
N THR A 124 -10.42 -16.82 -8.09
CA THR A 124 -9.68 -18.04 -8.49
C THR A 124 -9.92 -19.21 -7.54
N GLY A 125 -9.98 -18.94 -6.24
CA GLY A 125 -10.31 -19.95 -5.22
C GLY A 125 -11.74 -20.47 -5.34
N ALA A 126 -12.71 -19.65 -5.77
CA ALA A 126 -14.06 -20.12 -6.03
C ALA A 126 -14.16 -20.98 -7.30
N CYS A 127 -13.43 -20.62 -8.35
CA CYS A 127 -13.29 -21.47 -9.54
C CYS A 127 -12.67 -22.83 -9.19
N ALA A 128 -11.62 -22.87 -8.37
CA ALA A 128 -11.00 -24.13 -7.93
C ALA A 128 -11.99 -25.02 -7.17
N ARG A 129 -12.76 -24.47 -6.22
CA ARG A 129 -13.81 -25.22 -5.49
C ARG A 129 -14.94 -25.69 -6.40
N SER A 130 -15.31 -24.87 -7.39
CA SER A 130 -16.33 -25.23 -8.39
C SER A 130 -15.86 -26.39 -9.25
N LEU A 131 -14.58 -26.38 -9.62
CA LEU A 131 -13.93 -27.43 -10.40
C LEU A 131 -13.85 -28.75 -9.61
N GLU A 132 -13.46 -28.70 -8.34
CA GLU A 132 -13.41 -29.87 -7.44
C GLU A 132 -14.80 -30.47 -7.23
N ALA A 133 -15.82 -29.63 -7.02
CA ALA A 133 -17.20 -30.06 -6.81
C ALA A 133 -17.93 -30.42 -8.11
N ARG A 134 -17.38 -30.06 -9.29
CA ARG A 134 -18.03 -30.13 -10.61
C ARG A 134 -19.39 -29.45 -10.64
N GLU A 135 -19.50 -28.33 -9.92
CA GLU A 135 -20.71 -27.54 -9.75
C GLU A 135 -20.34 -26.06 -9.71
N VAL A 136 -21.18 -25.21 -10.30
CA VAL A 136 -20.94 -23.76 -10.36
C VAL A 136 -21.18 -23.15 -8.98
N ARG A 137 -20.10 -22.88 -8.24
CA ARG A 137 -20.13 -22.29 -6.89
C ARG A 137 -19.44 -20.92 -6.89
N PRO A 138 -20.10 -19.88 -7.41
CA PRO A 138 -19.50 -18.57 -7.55
C PRO A 138 -19.20 -17.96 -6.18
N GLY A 139 -17.96 -17.49 -6.02
CA GLY A 139 -17.51 -16.77 -4.84
C GLY A 139 -16.90 -15.44 -5.27
N TYR A 140 -17.59 -14.35 -4.97
CA TYR A 140 -17.19 -13.01 -5.37
C TYR A 140 -16.19 -12.41 -4.37
N PRO A 141 -15.25 -11.57 -4.84
CA PRO A 141 -14.41 -10.81 -3.93
C PRO A 141 -15.31 -9.95 -3.05
N LYS A 142 -15.08 -10.01 -1.73
CA LYS A 142 -15.74 -9.10 -0.80
C LYS A 142 -15.29 -7.68 -1.15
N ALA A 143 -16.23 -6.73 -1.19
CA ALA A 143 -15.87 -5.32 -1.29
C ALA A 143 -14.83 -5.01 -0.21
N ALA A 144 -13.70 -4.43 -0.61
CA ALA A 144 -12.74 -3.93 0.36
C ALA A 144 -13.51 -3.04 1.33
N ALA A 145 -13.33 -3.27 2.63
CA ALA A 145 -13.86 -2.33 3.62
C ALA A 145 -13.33 -0.96 3.19
N GLU A 146 -14.23 0.00 3.03
CA GLU A 146 -13.87 1.38 2.74
C GLU A 146 -12.93 1.83 3.85
N THR A 147 -11.63 1.72 3.60
CA THR A 147 -10.60 2.21 4.50
C THR A 147 -10.78 3.69 4.50
N GLU A 148 -11.28 4.20 5.63
CA GLU A 148 -11.21 5.58 6.09
C GLU A 148 -11.45 6.58 4.98
N THR A 149 -12.72 7.02 4.86
CA THR A 149 -13.13 8.34 4.35
C THR A 149 -11.93 9.16 3.91
N ALA A 150 -11.61 9.12 2.61
CA ALA A 150 -10.62 10.03 2.03
C ALA A 150 -10.88 11.39 2.66
N GLU A 151 -9.90 11.93 3.39
CA GLU A 151 -10.03 13.19 4.13
C GLU A 151 -10.74 14.17 3.20
N ILE A 152 -12.04 14.37 3.44
CA ILE A 152 -12.83 15.25 2.60
C ILE A 152 -12.16 16.58 2.85
N TYR A 153 -11.42 17.08 1.87
CA TYR A 153 -10.90 18.44 1.88
C TYR A 153 -12.07 19.31 2.31
N MET A 154 -12.04 19.79 3.56
CA MET A 154 -13.14 20.58 4.09
C MET A 154 -13.24 21.79 3.17
N ILE A 155 -14.29 21.81 2.35
CA ILE A 155 -14.59 22.98 1.55
C ILE A 155 -14.92 24.05 2.59
N PRO A 156 -14.10 25.12 2.71
CA PRO A 156 -14.32 26.12 3.74
C PRO A 156 -15.74 26.66 3.59
N THR A 157 -16.45 26.75 4.71
CA THR A 157 -17.81 27.26 4.72
C THR A 157 -17.79 28.76 4.41
N GLN A 158 -18.93 29.31 3.99
CA GLN A 158 -19.04 30.74 3.72
C GLN A 158 -18.64 31.60 4.93
N GLU A 159 -18.91 31.11 6.14
CA GLU A 159 -18.56 31.75 7.40
C GLU A 159 -17.04 31.81 7.59
N ASP A 160 -16.32 30.71 7.33
CA ASP A 160 -14.85 30.66 7.41
C ASP A 160 -14.21 31.67 6.44
N ILE A 161 -14.77 31.79 5.22
CA ILE A 161 -14.30 32.73 4.21
C ILE A 161 -14.51 34.18 4.67
N GLU A 162 -15.65 34.48 5.30
CA GLU A 162 -15.94 35.81 5.83
C GLU A 162 -15.04 36.17 7.02
N GLU A 163 -14.75 35.23 7.90
CA GLU A 163 -13.84 35.45 9.02
C GLU A 163 -12.42 35.75 8.54
N VAL A 164 -11.92 34.98 7.58
CA VAL A 164 -10.60 35.23 6.96
C VAL A 164 -10.56 36.62 6.31
N LYS A 165 -11.63 37.03 5.60
CA LYS A 165 -11.73 38.38 5.03
C LYS A 165 -11.72 39.46 6.11
N ARG A 166 -12.47 39.30 7.20
CA ARG A 166 -12.47 40.26 8.33
C ARG A 166 -11.07 40.38 8.94
N GLN A 167 -10.37 39.27 9.12
CA GLN A 167 -9.01 39.27 9.65
C GLN A 167 -8.03 39.98 8.70
N GLN A 168 -8.11 39.74 7.39
CA GLN A 168 -7.29 40.42 6.39
C GLN A 168 -7.54 41.93 6.39
N ILE A 169 -8.81 42.35 6.38
CA ILE A 169 -9.19 43.77 6.43
C ILE A 169 -8.66 44.41 7.72
N ALA A 170 -8.82 43.76 8.88
CA ALA A 170 -8.30 44.26 10.15
C ALA A 170 -6.77 44.39 10.14
N ALA A 171 -6.05 43.46 9.52
CA ALA A 171 -4.60 43.53 9.38
C ALA A 171 -4.17 44.72 8.50
N LEU A 172 -4.84 44.92 7.37
CA LEU A 172 -4.60 46.07 6.48
C LEU A 172 -4.87 47.40 7.19
N PHE A 173 -5.98 47.51 7.94
CA PHE A 173 -6.27 48.71 8.73
C PHE A 173 -5.19 49.00 9.77
N ARG A 174 -4.71 47.98 10.48
CA ARG A 174 -3.59 48.15 11.44
C ARG A 174 -2.31 48.60 10.76
N GLN A 175 -2.03 48.08 9.57
CA GLN A 175 -0.87 48.49 8.78
C GLN A 175 -0.97 49.97 8.36
N VAL A 176 -2.12 50.37 7.81
CA VAL A 176 -2.37 51.77 7.43
C VAL A 176 -2.30 52.69 8.64
N GLN A 177 -2.86 52.29 9.79
CA GLN A 177 -2.76 53.09 11.01
C GLN A 177 -1.31 53.28 11.50
N ARG A 178 -0.47 52.24 11.43
CA ARG A 178 0.96 52.36 11.77
C ARG A 178 1.73 53.24 10.80
N GLU A 179 1.28 53.31 9.55
CA GLU A 179 1.87 54.19 8.55
C GLU A 179 1.45 55.66 8.77
N LEU A 180 0.17 55.87 9.05
CA LEU A 180 -0.39 57.20 9.29
C LEU A 180 0.06 57.80 10.62
N PHE A 181 0.36 56.97 11.63
CA PHE A 181 0.73 57.41 12.97
C PHE A 181 2.02 56.76 13.45
N LEU A 182 3.05 57.59 13.72
CA LEU A 182 4.33 57.13 14.28
C LEU A 182 4.19 56.68 15.75
N ALA A 183 3.24 57.28 16.46
CA ALA A 183 2.82 56.95 17.82
C ALA A 183 1.33 57.31 17.97
N PRO A 184 0.59 56.80 18.97
CA PRO A 184 -0.82 57.15 19.18
C PRO A 184 -1.01 58.67 19.22
N GLY A 185 -1.72 59.21 18.22
CA GLY A 185 -1.98 60.66 18.11
C GLY A 185 -0.86 61.50 17.48
N VAL A 186 0.27 60.92 17.07
CA VAL A 186 1.35 61.64 16.36
C VAL A 186 1.27 61.31 14.86
N PRO A 187 0.78 62.23 14.02
CA PRO A 187 0.64 61.99 12.58
C PRO A 187 2.01 61.89 11.91
N ASN A 188 2.16 60.93 11.01
CA ASN A 188 3.30 60.84 10.11
C ASN A 188 3.19 61.94 9.04
N LEU A 189 4.24 62.73 8.86
CA LEU A 189 4.27 63.86 7.93
C LEU A 189 4.42 63.43 6.46
N ASN A 190 4.86 62.19 6.20
CA ASN A 190 5.03 61.64 4.85
C ASN A 190 4.43 60.22 4.74
N PRO A 191 3.09 60.05 4.81
CA PRO A 191 2.46 58.76 4.55
C PRO A 191 2.45 58.47 3.04
N LYS A 192 2.54 57.21 2.65
CA LYS A 192 2.34 56.75 1.26
C LYS A 192 0.86 56.66 0.92
N HIS A 193 -0.01 56.39 1.90
CA HIS A 193 -1.46 56.40 1.77
C HIS A 193 -2.05 57.64 2.43
N VAL A 194 -2.71 58.49 1.65
CA VAL A 194 -3.43 59.66 2.18
C VAL A 194 -4.81 59.20 2.65
N PRO A 195 -5.28 59.59 3.85
CA PRO A 195 -6.64 59.27 4.27
C PRO A 195 -7.63 59.96 3.32
N ALA A 196 -8.29 59.19 2.47
CA ALA A 196 -9.43 59.67 1.71
C ALA A 196 -10.61 59.78 2.68
N THR A 197 -10.90 60.98 3.16
CA THR A 197 -12.13 61.26 3.88
C THR A 197 -13.28 61.21 2.89
N LEU A 198 -14.07 60.13 2.92
CA LEU A 198 -15.40 60.12 2.32
C LEU A 198 -16.28 61.11 3.10
N HIS A 199 -16.51 62.28 2.50
CA HIS A 199 -17.56 63.21 2.90
C HIS A 199 -18.89 62.81 2.24
#